data_AF-A0A7L6AXL9-F1
#
_entry.id   AF-A0A7L6AXL9-F1
#
_cell.length_a   1.000
_cell.length_b   1.000
_cell.length_c   1.000
_cell.angle_alpha   90.00
_cell.angle_beta   90.00
_cell.angle_gamma   90.00
#
_symmetry.space_group_name_H-M   'P 1'
#
loop_
_entity.id
_entity.type
_entity.pdbx_description
1 polymer ?
#
loop_
_entity_poly.entity_id
_entity_poly.type
_entity_poly.pdbx_seq_one_letter_code
_entity_poly.pdbx_strand_id
1 'polypeptide(L)' 'MNKLELAARVKEMALLMAEVAGEMKYFGGFDPEYQQHGEELANAATTAWGWYQAIEASTGKADG' A
#
# COMPACT_ATOMS: atom_id res chain seq x y z
N MET A 1 15.09 7.74 11.88
CA MET A 1 13.75 7.58 11.29
C MET A 1 12.90 8.79 11.66
N ASN A 2 12.79 9.74 10.74
CA ASN A 2 11.89 10.88 10.82
C ASN A 2 10.55 10.55 10.10
N LYS A 3 9.59 11.47 10.14
CA LYS A 3 8.27 11.27 9.52
C LYS A 3 8.33 11.11 7.99
N LEU A 4 9.26 11.78 7.31
CA LEU A 4 9.45 11.63 5.85
C LEU A 4 9.99 10.25 5.51
N GLU A 5 10.95 9.75 6.28
CA GLU A 5 11.49 8.38 6.13
C GLU A 5 10.41 7.33 6.41
N LEU A 6 9.51 7.57 7.38
CA LEU A 6 8.36 6.71 7.64
C LEU A 6 7.35 6.75 6.48
N ALA A 7 7.02 7.94 5.97
CA ALA A 7 6.11 8.11 4.84
C ALA A 7 6.62 7.38 3.59
N ALA A 8 7.92 7.46 3.30
CA ALA A 8 8.56 6.74 2.20
C ALA A 8 8.42 5.22 2.36
N ARG A 9 8.67 4.68 3.56
CA ARG A 9 8.51 3.24 3.83
C ARG A 9 7.06 2.77 3.68
N VAL A 10 6.09 3.55 4.17
CA VAL A 10 4.67 3.21 4.02
C VAL A 10 4.24 3.24 2.55
N LYS A 11 4.74 4.22 1.78
CA LYS A 11 4.53 4.29 0.33
C LYS A 11 5.09 3.08 -0.39
N GLU A 12 6.33 2.70 -0.12
CA GLU A 12 6.98 1.52 -0.71
C GLU A 12 6.17 0.24 -0.42
N MET A 13 5.73 0.10 0.83
CA MET A 13 4.91 -1.04 1.25
C MET A 13 3.56 -1.06 0.52
N ALA A 14 2.89 0.08 0.36
CA ALA A 14 1.63 0.16 -0.39
C ALA A 14 1.80 -0.24 -1.86
N LEU A 15 2.88 0.22 -2.50
CA LEU A 15 3.19 -0.12 -3.89
C LEU A 15 3.48 -1.62 -4.05
N LEU A 16 4.29 -2.19 -3.16
CA LEU A 16 4.59 -3.62 -3.17
C LEU A 16 3.33 -4.48 -2.97
N MET A 17 2.45 -4.10 -2.03
CA MET A 17 1.17 -4.79 -1.84
C MET A 17 0.31 -4.75 -3.12
N ALA A 18 0.23 -3.60 -3.78
CA ALA A 18 -0.55 -3.45 -5.01
C ALA A 18 0.03 -4.29 -6.17
N GLU A 19 1.36 -4.34 -6.30
CA GLU A 19 2.06 -5.17 -7.29
C GLU A 19 1.80 -6.66 -7.05
N VAL A 20 2.06 -7.13 -5.82
CA VAL A 20 1.86 -8.55 -5.45
C VAL A 20 0.38 -8.93 -5.55
N ALA A 21 -0.56 -8.03 -5.26
CA ALA A 21 -1.98 -8.27 -5.47
C ALA A 21 -2.31 -8.55 -6.95
N GLY A 22 -1.69 -7.81 -7.87
CA GLY A 22 -1.80 -8.05 -9.30
C GLY A 22 -1.20 -9.41 -9.71
N GLU A 23 -0.04 -9.75 -9.16
CA GLU A 23 0.63 -11.03 -9.41
C GLU A 23 -0.20 -12.21 -8.90
N MET A 24 -0.79 -12.12 -7.70
CA MET A 24 -1.68 -13.14 -7.15
C MET A 24 -2.86 -13.41 -8.08
N LYS A 25 -3.51 -12.35 -8.60
CA LYS A 25 -4.62 -12.49 -9.54
C LYS A 25 -4.18 -13.05 -10.89
N TYR A 26 -2.98 -12.70 -11.36
CA TYR A 26 -2.44 -13.16 -12.62
C TYR A 26 -2.03 -14.64 -12.58
N PHE A 27 -1.15 -15.00 -11.63
CA PHE A 27 -0.62 -16.36 -11.50
C PHE A 27 -1.63 -17.34 -10.90
N GLY A 28 -2.57 -16.85 -10.08
CA GLY A 28 -3.69 -17.66 -9.57
C GLY A 28 -4.71 -18.05 -10.63
N GLY A 29 -4.77 -17.35 -11.77
CA GLY A 29 -5.71 -17.66 -12.84
C GLY A 29 -7.16 -17.67 -12.36
N PHE A 30 -7.86 -18.79 -12.56
CA PHE A 30 -9.26 -18.96 -12.13
C PHE A 30 -9.43 -19.49 -10.69
N ASP A 31 -8.34 -19.64 -9.92
CA ASP A 31 -8.40 -20.08 -8.53
C ASP A 31 -9.07 -19.00 -7.66
N PRO A 32 -10.25 -19.27 -7.08
CA PRO A 32 -10.97 -18.30 -6.27
C PRO A 32 -10.20 -17.83 -5.03
N GLU A 33 -9.34 -18.68 -4.45
CA GLU A 33 -8.56 -18.35 -3.26
C GLU A 33 -7.51 -17.29 -3.59
N TYR A 34 -6.80 -17.43 -4.71
CA TYR A 34 -5.83 -16.42 -5.17
C TYR A 34 -6.50 -15.11 -5.57
N GLN A 35 -7.71 -15.17 -6.15
CA GLN A 35 -8.48 -13.96 -6.46
C GLN A 35 -8.85 -13.21 -5.17
N GLN A 36 -9.35 -13.93 -4.17
CA GLN A 36 -9.68 -13.35 -2.86
C GLN A 36 -8.45 -12.74 -2.18
N HIS A 37 -7.35 -13.49 -2.09
CA HIS A 37 -6.11 -12.98 -1.47
C HIS A 37 -5.57 -11.74 -2.19
N GLY A 38 -5.63 -11.71 -3.53
CA GLY A 38 -5.25 -10.55 -4.30
C GLY A 38 -6.15 -9.33 -4.03
N GLU A 39 -7.46 -9.53 -3.82
CA GLU A 39 -8.37 -8.45 -3.42
C GLU A 39 -8.09 -7.92 -2.01
N GLU A 40 -7.88 -8.81 -1.04
CA GLU A 40 -7.52 -8.45 0.33
C GLU A 40 -6.22 -7.62 0.36
N LEU A 41 -5.23 -8.03 -0.41
CA LEU A 41 -3.95 -7.33 -0.49
C LEU A 41 -4.06 -5.96 -1.20
N ALA A 42 -4.88 -5.85 -2.25
CA ALA A 42 -5.17 -4.57 -2.89
C ALA A 42 -5.90 -3.58 -1.95
N ASN A 43 -6.78 -4.08 -1.09
CA ASN A 43 -7.46 -3.28 -0.08
C ASN A 43 -6.48 -2.80 1.01
N ALA A 44 -5.55 -3.66 1.43
CA ALA A 44 -4.47 -3.30 2.34
C ALA A 44 -3.53 -2.24 1.72
N ALA A 45 -3.20 -2.37 0.44
CA ALA A 45 -2.42 -1.37 -0.30
C ALA A 45 -3.10 0.01 -0.28
N THR A 46 -4.42 0.06 -0.55
CA THR A 46 -5.21 1.30 -0.50
C THR A 46 -5.19 1.93 0.89
N THR A 47 -5.30 1.12 1.94
CA THR A 47 -5.23 1.58 3.33
C THR A 47 -3.86 2.18 3.66
N ALA A 48 -2.78 1.48 3.31
CA ALA A 48 -1.42 1.96 3.51
C ALA A 48 -1.14 3.25 2.73
N TRP A 49 -1.65 3.38 1.51
CA TRP A 49 -1.56 4.61 0.73
C TRP A 49 -2.23 5.80 1.45
N GLY A 50 -3.41 5.59 2.03
CA GLY A 50 -4.08 6.60 2.85
C GLY A 50 -3.25 7.03 4.07
N TRP A 51 -2.56 6.10 4.73
CA TRP A 51 -1.65 6.43 5.83
C TRP A 51 -0.44 7.25 5.36
N TYR A 52 0.17 6.88 4.22
CA TYR A 52 1.25 7.65 3.60
C TYR A 52 0.82 9.11 3.38
N GLN A 53 -0.32 9.33 2.74
CA GLN A 53 -0.84 10.68 2.46
C GLN A 53 -1.07 11.48 3.73
N ALA A 54 -1.62 10.85 4.78
CA ALA A 54 -1.84 11.50 6.06
C ALA A 54 -0.53 11.91 6.74
N ILE A 55 0.50 11.05 6.69
CA ILE A 55 1.82 11.33 7.26
C ILE A 55 2.47 12.49 6.50
N GLU A 56 2.48 12.43 5.16
CA GLU A 56 3.07 13.46 4.28
C GLU A 56 2.40 14.83 4.48
N ALA A 57 1.07 14.87 4.58
CA ALA A 57 0.32 16.08 4.88
C ALA A 57 0.63 16.63 6.29
N SER A 58 0.88 15.75 7.27
CA SER A 58 1.25 16.17 8.63
C SER A 58 2.66 16.75 8.72
N THR A 59 3.56 16.35 7.82
CA THR A 59 4.91 16.92 7.72
C THR A 59 4.91 18.30 7.08
N GLY A 60 4.12 18.51 6.02
CA GLY A 60 4.03 19.83 5.37
C GLY A 60 3.35 20.91 6.22
N LYS A 61 2.62 20.55 7.28
CA LYS A 61 1.95 21.48 8.21
C LYS A 61 2.81 21.91 9.39
N ALA A 62 3.97 21.30 9.63
CA ALA A 62 4.80 21.61 10.79
C ALA A 62 5.72 22.83 10.58
N ASP A 63 5.83 23.31 9.34
CA ASP A 63 6.80 24.32 8.92
C ASP A 63 6.14 25.66 8.52
N GLY A 64 4.85 25.86 8.84
CA GLY A 64 4.04 27.03 8.48
C GLY A 64 3.39 27.74 9.66
#